data_AF-A0A4T0VJB3-F1
#
_entry.id   AF-A0A4T0VJB3-F1
#
_cell.length_a   1.000
_cell.length_b   1.000
_cell.length_c   1.000
_cell.angle_alpha   90.00
_cell.angle_beta   90.00
_cell.angle_gamma   90.00
#
_symmetry.space_group_name_H-M   'P 1'
#
loop_
_entity.id
_entity.type
_entity.pdbx_description
1 polymer ?
#
loop_
_entity_poly.entity_id
_entity_poly.type
_entity_poly.pdbx_seq_one_letter_code
_entity_poly.pdbx_strand_id
1 'polypeptide(L)'
;MVLRMPGSGAQPIPHVLVDETGLYVKALVQAPPATHLLACSELMTWPEYVKLWSKTLGVPAVFERFTLDDMDKLGPGGFGIEIGEMHAYAMEFGYWGGDPSIVLPADLGLEGRTTSVEDYIKREDWSELLARP
;
A
#
# COMPACT_ATOMS: atom_id res chain seq x y z
N MET A 1 -14.95 11.31 -2.71
CA MET A 1 -14.42 10.00 -3.16
C MET A 1 -14.44 9.01 -2.00
N VAL A 2 -14.64 7.73 -2.27
CA VAL A 2 -14.63 6.69 -1.23
C VAL A 2 -13.62 5.61 -1.62
N LEU A 3 -12.66 5.32 -0.75
CA LEU A 3 -11.82 4.12 -0.86
C LEU A 3 -12.43 3.01 -0.02
N ARG A 4 -12.67 1.86 -0.64
CA ARG A 4 -13.25 0.68 0.02
C ARG A 4 -12.24 -0.45 0.00
N MET A 5 -11.90 -0.97 1.18
CA MET A 5 -11.09 -2.19 1.32
C MET A 5 -11.69 -3.10 2.41
N PRO A 6 -11.42 -4.41 2.35
CA PRO A 6 -11.77 -5.34 3.42
C PRO A 6 -11.16 -4.98 4.77
N GLY A 7 -11.86 -5.36 5.83
CA GLY A 7 -11.36 -5.28 7.20
C GLY A 7 -11.40 -3.87 7.80
N SER A 8 -10.65 -3.67 8.89
CA SER A 8 -10.72 -2.44 9.68
C SER A 8 -9.99 -1.26 9.06
N GLY A 9 -9.07 -1.52 8.13
CA GLY A 9 -8.12 -0.56 7.59
C GLY A 9 -6.99 -0.17 8.56
N ALA A 10 -6.91 -0.80 9.74
CA ALA A 10 -6.05 -0.34 10.84
C ALA A 10 -4.62 -0.91 10.81
N GLN A 11 -4.34 -1.88 9.94
CA GLN A 11 -2.98 -2.40 9.78
C GLN A 11 -2.21 -1.57 8.74
N PRO A 12 -0.92 -1.29 8.96
CA PRO A 12 -0.10 -0.61 7.97
C PRO A 12 0.07 -1.46 6.71
N ILE A 13 -0.07 -0.82 5.55
CA ILE A 13 0.19 -1.37 4.23
C ILE A 13 1.49 -0.75 3.70
N PRO A 14 2.41 -1.56 3.15
CA PRO A 14 3.59 -1.07 2.46
C PRO A 14 3.21 -0.46 1.11
N HIS A 15 3.62 0.79 0.90
CA HIS A 15 3.54 1.44 -0.41
C HIS A 15 4.89 1.42 -1.10
N VAL A 16 4.91 1.05 -2.37
CA VAL A 16 6.12 0.99 -3.19
C VAL A 16 5.83 1.59 -4.56
N LEU A 17 6.77 2.40 -5.05
CA LEU A 17 6.77 2.83 -6.43
C LEU A 17 7.51 1.78 -7.28
N VAL A 18 6.80 1.20 -8.25
CA VAL A 18 7.31 0.09 -9.07
C VAL A 18 8.62 0.43 -9.78
N ASP A 19 8.76 1.66 -10.29
CA ASP A 19 9.96 2.12 -11.00
C ASP A 19 11.22 2.16 -10.12
N GLU A 20 11.05 2.28 -8.80
CA GLU A 20 12.14 2.36 -7.82
C GLU A 20 12.49 1.00 -7.23
N THR A 21 11.84 -0.08 -7.66
CA THR A 21 12.09 -1.44 -7.13
C THR A 21 13.56 -1.85 -7.20
N GLY A 22 14.29 -1.38 -8.22
CA GLY A 22 15.73 -1.62 -8.39
C GLY A 22 16.60 -1.09 -7.24
N LEU A 23 16.18 -0.04 -6.52
CA LEU A 23 16.91 0.48 -5.36
C LEU A 23 16.90 -0.54 -4.21
N TYR A 24 15.74 -1.13 -3.92
CA TYR A 24 15.59 -2.15 -2.89
C TYR A 24 16.32 -3.43 -3.26
N VAL A 25 16.23 -3.87 -4.51
CA VAL A 25 16.96 -5.06 -4.99
C VAL A 25 18.47 -4.87 -4.86
N LYS A 26 19.00 -3.71 -5.25
CA LYS A 26 20.43 -3.41 -5.11
C LYS A 26 20.88 -3.45 -3.65
N ALA A 27 20.10 -2.86 -2.74
CA ALA A 27 20.39 -2.89 -1.31
C ALA A 27 20.34 -4.33 -0.75
N LEU A 28 19.34 -5.12 -1.15
CA LEU A 28 19.18 -6.50 -0.72
C LEU A 28 20.34 -7.40 -1.16
N VAL A 29 20.84 -7.23 -2.39
CA VAL A 29 22.01 -7.98 -2.91
C VAL A 29 23.29 -7.68 -2.13
N GLN A 30 23.37 -6.51 -1.50
CA GLN A 30 24.52 -6.10 -0.68
C GLN A 30 24.34 -6.43 0.81
N ALA A 31 23.14 -6.83 1.22
CA ALA A 31 22.82 -7.21 2.58
C ALA A 31 23.37 -8.62 2.91
N PRO A 32 23.47 -8.98 4.20
CA PRO A 32 23.81 -10.34 4.59
C PRO A 32 22.88 -11.40 3.97
N PRO A 33 23.37 -12.63 3.72
CA PRO A 33 22.52 -13.74 3.30
C PRO A 33 21.33 -13.95 4.23
N ALA A 34 20.21 -14.45 3.68
CA ALA A 34 18.95 -14.65 4.39
C ALA A 34 18.29 -13.38 4.95
N THR A 35 18.63 -12.20 4.41
CA THR A 35 17.86 -10.98 4.69
C THR A 35 16.50 -11.04 4.00
N HIS A 36 15.42 -10.79 4.75
CA HIS A 36 14.06 -10.64 4.23
C HIS A 36 13.64 -9.17 4.29
N LEU A 37 13.72 -8.48 3.15
CA LEU A 37 13.42 -7.06 3.04
C LEU A 37 11.94 -6.85 2.69
N LEU A 38 11.22 -6.04 3.48
CA LEU A 38 9.94 -5.47 3.07
C LEU A 38 10.20 -4.18 2.29
N ALA A 39 10.13 -4.26 0.95
CA ALA A 39 10.36 -3.10 0.10
C ALA A 39 9.17 -2.13 0.16
N CYS A 40 9.36 -0.96 0.76
CA CYS A 40 8.38 0.13 0.80
C CYS A 40 9.05 1.50 0.92
N SER A 41 8.42 2.55 0.39
CA SER A 41 8.81 3.93 0.74
C SER A 41 8.23 4.32 2.09
N GLU A 42 6.96 3.99 2.32
CA GLU A 42 6.22 4.34 3.52
C GLU A 42 5.26 3.19 3.90
N LEU A 43 5.03 3.05 5.21
CA LEU A 43 4.00 2.20 5.78
C LEU A 43 2.86 3.09 6.27
N MET A 44 1.64 2.85 5.83
CA MET A 44 0.47 3.60 6.30
C MET A 44 -0.79 2.77 6.28
N THR A 45 -1.71 3.10 7.17
CA THR A 45 -3.06 2.53 7.18
C THR A 45 -3.88 3.10 6.03
N TRP A 46 -4.94 2.40 5.61
CA TRP A 46 -5.84 2.92 4.56
C TRP A 46 -6.48 4.27 4.91
N PRO A 47 -6.95 4.53 6.16
CA PRO A 47 -7.41 5.86 6.56
C PRO A 47 -6.34 6.94 6.45
N GLU A 48 -5.08 6.65 6.77
CA GLU A 48 -3.97 7.59 6.62
C GLU A 48 -3.69 7.90 5.15
N TYR A 49 -3.66 6.86 4.30
CA TYR A 49 -3.52 7.02 2.84
C TYR A 49 -4.62 7.93 2.27
N VAL A 50 -5.89 7.66 2.60
CA VAL A 50 -7.02 8.46 2.10
C VAL A 50 -6.96 9.90 2.61
N LYS A 51 -6.56 10.10 3.88
CA LYS A 51 -6.37 11.44 4.45
C LYS A 51 -5.25 12.19 3.73
N LEU A 52 -4.13 11.53 3.44
CA LEU A 52 -3.02 12.11 2.70
C LEU A 52 -3.46 12.48 1.29
N TRP A 53 -4.09 11.55 0.56
CA TRP A 53 -4.62 11.79 -0.77
C TRP A 53 -5.61 12.97 -0.81
N SER A 54 -6.55 13.00 0.14
CA SER A 54 -7.55 14.07 0.24
C SER A 54 -6.90 15.43 0.49
N LYS A 55 -5.94 15.49 1.41
CA LYS A 55 -5.18 16.70 1.71
C LYS A 55 -4.36 17.17 0.51
N THR A 56 -3.68 16.26 -0.18
CA THR A 56 -2.76 16.57 -1.27
C THR A 56 -3.49 17.12 -2.50
N LEU A 57 -4.66 16.58 -2.83
CA LEU A 57 -5.43 17.00 -4.00
C LEU A 57 -6.52 18.04 -3.69
N GLY A 58 -6.81 18.29 -2.41
CA GLY A 58 -7.92 19.16 -1.99
C GLY A 58 -9.30 18.58 -2.29
N VAL A 59 -9.40 17.26 -2.49
CA VAL A 59 -10.65 16.57 -2.82
C VAL A 59 -11.13 15.79 -1.59
N PRO A 60 -12.38 15.96 -1.12
CA PRO A 60 -12.91 15.19 0.00
C PRO A 60 -12.89 13.68 -0.29
N ALA A 61 -12.23 12.92 0.59
CA ALA A 61 -12.22 11.47 0.50
C ALA A 61 -12.35 10.80 1.87
N VAL A 62 -12.97 9.62 1.91
CA VAL A 62 -13.17 8.82 3.12
C VAL A 62 -12.82 7.35 2.87
N PHE A 63 -12.38 6.68 3.93
CA PHE A 63 -12.21 5.23 3.95
C PHE A 63 -13.50 4.58 4.46
N GLU A 64 -13.98 3.58 3.74
CA GLU A 64 -15.10 2.74 4.15
C GLU A 64 -14.67 1.27 4.18
N ARG A 65 -15.19 0.53 5.16
CA ARG A 65 -14.98 -0.91 5.23
C ARG A 65 -15.84 -1.61 4.19
N PHE A 66 -15.32 -2.69 3.63
CA PHE A 66 -16.01 -3.49 2.63
C PHE A 66 -15.99 -4.98 3.00
N THR A 67 -16.94 -5.76 2.47
CA THR A 67 -16.97 -7.21 2.68
C THR A 67 -16.20 -7.94 1.58
N LEU A 68 -15.82 -9.20 1.83
CA LEU A 68 -15.20 -10.05 0.79
C LEU A 68 -16.18 -10.30 -0.37
N ASP A 69 -17.45 -10.59 -0.06
CA ASP A 69 -18.49 -10.76 -1.07
C ASP A 69 -18.66 -9.52 -1.96
N ASP A 70 -18.52 -8.32 -1.38
CA ASP A 70 -18.60 -7.10 -2.15
C ASP A 70 -17.32 -6.85 -2.99
N MET A 71 -16.15 -7.25 -2.49
CA MET A 71 -14.90 -7.23 -3.29
C MET A 71 -14.96 -8.18 -4.47
N ASP A 72 -15.50 -9.39 -4.30
CA ASP A 72 -15.59 -10.39 -5.37
C ASP A 72 -16.39 -9.88 -6.58
N LYS A 73 -17.42 -9.06 -6.31
CA LYS A 73 -18.23 -8.42 -7.36
C LYS A 73 -17.47 -7.37 -8.19
N LEU A 74 -16.31 -6.90 -7.74
CA LEU A 74 -15.53 -5.84 -8.41
C LEU A 74 -14.63 -6.37 -9.54
N GLY A 75 -14.30 -7.66 -9.54
CA GLY A 75 -13.34 -8.25 -10.48
C GLY A 75 -13.85 -9.54 -11.09
N PRO A 76 -13.68 -9.76 -12.41
CA PRO A 76 -14.13 -10.99 -13.05
C PRO A 76 -13.28 -12.20 -12.62
N GLY A 77 -13.86 -13.40 -12.71
CA GLY A 77 -13.10 -14.66 -12.66
C GLY A 77 -12.39 -14.97 -11.35
N GLY A 78 -12.89 -14.45 -10.22
CA GLY A 78 -12.29 -14.65 -8.90
C GLY A 78 -11.14 -13.69 -8.56
N PHE A 79 -10.86 -12.70 -9.43
CA PHE A 79 -9.85 -11.68 -9.11
C PHE A 79 -10.27 -10.81 -7.92
N GLY A 80 -11.57 -10.50 -7.80
CA GLY A 80 -12.10 -9.72 -6.69
C GLY A 80 -11.92 -10.41 -5.35
N ILE A 81 -12.21 -11.71 -5.26
CA ILE A 81 -11.99 -12.48 -4.03
C ILE A 81 -10.51 -12.59 -3.67
N GLU A 82 -9.60 -12.81 -4.63
CA GLU A 82 -8.15 -12.90 -4.36
C GLU A 82 -7.61 -11.60 -3.73
N ILE A 83 -7.94 -10.45 -4.32
CA ILE A 83 -7.57 -9.14 -3.75
C ILE A 83 -8.24 -8.92 -2.40
N GLY A 84 -9.49 -9.39 -2.26
CA GLY A 84 -10.24 -9.33 -1.01
C GLY A 84 -9.54 -10.08 0.12
N GLU A 85 -9.18 -11.34 -0.12
CA GLU A 85 -8.51 -12.22 0.83
C GLU A 85 -7.11 -11.71 1.18
N MET A 86 -6.34 -11.21 0.20
CA MET A 86 -5.04 -10.58 0.46
C MET A 86 -5.15 -9.44 1.47
N HIS A 87 -6.11 -8.53 1.29
CA HIS A 87 -6.33 -7.42 2.23
C HIS A 87 -6.90 -7.90 3.57
N ALA A 88 -7.81 -8.86 3.57
CA ALA A 88 -8.36 -9.43 4.80
C ALA A 88 -7.26 -10.08 5.65
N TYR A 89 -6.37 -10.87 5.03
CA TYR A 89 -5.19 -11.42 5.67
C TYR A 89 -4.31 -10.31 6.26
N ALA A 90 -3.96 -9.30 5.46
CA ALA A 90 -3.13 -8.20 5.93
C ALA A 90 -3.79 -7.43 7.09
N MET A 91 -5.12 -7.32 7.13
CA MET A 91 -5.84 -6.66 8.22
C MET A 91 -5.92 -7.49 9.50
N GLU A 92 -5.92 -8.82 9.39
CA GLU A 92 -5.97 -9.72 10.54
C GLU A 92 -4.58 -10.01 11.13
N PHE A 93 -3.60 -10.29 10.27
CA PHE A 93 -2.28 -10.78 10.67
C PHE A 93 -1.13 -9.78 10.41
N GLY A 94 -1.41 -8.65 9.75
CA GLY A 94 -0.39 -7.74 9.23
C GLY A 94 0.15 -8.19 7.87
N TYR A 95 0.66 -7.25 7.07
CA TYR A 95 1.06 -7.53 5.69
C TYR A 95 2.18 -8.59 5.57
N TRP A 96 3.10 -8.64 6.53
CA TRP A 96 4.17 -9.64 6.62
C TRP A 96 3.92 -10.68 7.75
N GLY A 97 2.66 -10.84 8.18
CA GLY A 97 2.27 -11.84 9.17
C GLY A 97 2.86 -11.63 10.57
N GLY A 98 3.38 -10.44 10.87
CA GLY A 98 4.01 -10.14 12.15
C GLY A 98 5.42 -10.72 12.32
N ASP A 99 6.08 -11.16 11.24
CA ASP A 99 7.46 -11.64 11.28
C ASP A 99 8.42 -10.53 11.80
N PRO A 100 9.06 -10.71 12.96
CA PRO A 100 9.96 -9.71 13.54
C PRO A 100 11.33 -9.67 12.86
N SER A 101 11.66 -10.62 11.99
CA SER A 101 12.94 -10.67 11.27
C SER A 101 12.96 -9.82 9.99
N ILE A 102 11.80 -9.27 9.60
CA ILE A 102 11.68 -8.40 8.44
C ILE A 102 12.52 -7.14 8.62
N VAL A 103 13.34 -6.87 7.61
CA VAL A 103 14.18 -5.68 7.52
C VAL A 103 13.42 -4.61 6.74
N LEU A 104 13.47 -3.36 7.22
CA LEU A 104 12.89 -2.22 6.53
C LEU A 104 13.94 -1.49 5.69
N PRO A 105 13.54 -0.72 4.66
CA PRO A 105 14.51 -0.05 3.79
C PRO A 105 15.43 0.93 4.51
N ALA A 106 14.97 1.56 5.60
CA ALA A 106 15.79 2.42 6.44
C ALA A 106 17.00 1.68 7.04
N ASP A 107 16.82 0.42 7.45
CA ASP A 107 17.89 -0.43 8.01
C ASP A 107 18.97 -0.78 6.97
N LEU A 108 18.65 -0.66 5.68
CA LEU A 108 19.57 -0.84 4.56
C LEU A 108 20.07 0.50 3.97
N GLY A 109 19.86 1.62 4.67
CA GLY A 109 20.33 2.95 4.24
C GLY A 109 19.57 3.50 3.04
N LEU A 110 18.29 3.15 2.90
CA LEU A 110 17.37 3.70 1.89
C LEU A 110 16.45 4.80 2.43
N GLU A 111 16.62 5.22 3.68
CA GLU A 111 15.83 6.31 4.28
C GLU A 111 15.93 7.59 3.42
N GLY A 112 14.77 8.13 3.03
CA GLY A 112 14.68 9.35 2.19
C GLY A 112 15.21 9.20 0.76
N ARG A 113 15.48 7.98 0.28
CA ARG A 113 16.02 7.72 -1.07
C ARG A 113 14.97 7.27 -2.08
N THR A 114 13.73 7.14 -1.64
CA THR A 114 12.59 6.68 -2.44
C THR A 114 11.54 7.79 -2.50
N THR A 115 10.75 7.81 -3.56
CA THR A 115 9.63 8.74 -3.70
C THR A 115 8.62 8.54 -2.56
N SER A 116 8.26 9.63 -1.87
CA SER A 116 7.20 9.60 -0.84
C SER A 116 5.83 9.33 -1.47
N VAL A 117 4.87 8.80 -0.70
CA VAL A 117 3.52 8.61 -1.23
C VAL A 117 2.87 9.95 -1.56
N GLU A 118 3.18 11.02 -0.80
CA GLU A 118 2.69 12.36 -1.09
C GLU A 118 3.17 12.87 -2.47
N ASP A 119 4.46 12.70 -2.77
CA ASP A 119 5.02 13.15 -4.06
C ASP A 119 4.51 12.30 -5.22
N TYR A 120 4.29 11.01 -5.01
CA TYR A 120 3.58 10.16 -5.96
C TYR A 120 2.16 10.70 -6.23
N ILE A 121 1.40 11.02 -5.18
CA ILE A 121 0.03 11.53 -5.34
C ILE A 121 0.04 12.86 -6.10
N LYS A 122 1.01 13.75 -5.86
CA LYS A 122 1.10 15.05 -6.57
C LYS A 122 1.36 14.93 -8.07
N ARG A 123 2.16 13.94 -8.48
CA ARG A 123 2.61 13.80 -9.87
C ARG A 123 1.68 12.95 -10.74
N GLU A 124 0.87 12.10 -10.11
CA GLU A 124 -0.02 11.16 -10.81
C GLU A 124 -1.23 11.89 -11.43
N ASP A 125 -1.70 11.39 -12.58
CA ASP A 125 -2.92 11.90 -13.20
C ASP A 125 -4.16 11.20 -12.63
N TRP A 126 -4.92 11.93 -11.80
CA TRP A 126 -6.14 11.45 -11.16
C TRP A 126 -7.42 11.77 -11.97
N SER A 127 -7.31 12.36 -13.16
CA SER A 127 -8.45 12.88 -13.92
C SER A 127 -9.51 11.82 -14.19
N GLU A 128 -9.11 10.60 -14.55
CA GLU A 128 -10.04 9.48 -14.76
C GLU A 128 -10.83 9.15 -13.49
N LEU A 129 -10.15 9.08 -12.34
CA LEU A 129 -10.77 8.76 -11.06
C LEU A 129 -11.75 9.85 -10.62
N LEU A 130 -11.37 11.11 -10.82
CA LEU A 130 -12.17 12.28 -10.44
C LEU A 130 -13.37 12.52 -11.38
N ALA A 131 -13.30 12.01 -12.61
CA ALA A 131 -14.39 12.10 -13.58
C ALA A 131 -15.48 11.02 -13.40
N ARG A 132 -15.24 10.01 -12.55
CA ARG A 132 -16.24 8.97 -12.27
C ARG A 132 -17.42 9.55 -11.49
N PRO A 133 -18.67 9.24 -11.88
CA PRO A 133 -19.87 9.73 -11.23
C PRO A 133 -20.05 9.19 -9.81
#